data_AF-A0A1V5Q6M0-F1
#
_entry.id   AF-A0A1V5Q6M0-F1
#
_cell.length_a   1.000
_cell.length_b   1.000
_cell.length_c   1.000
_cell.angle_alpha   90.00
_cell.angle_beta   90.00
_cell.angle_gamma   90.00
#
_symmetry.space_group_name_H-M   'P 1'
#
loop_
_entity.id
_entity.type
_entity.pdbx_description
1 polymer ?
#
loop_
_entity_poly.entity_id
_entity_poly.type
_entity_poly.pdbx_seq_one_letter_code
_entity_poly.pdbx_strand_id
1 'polypeptide(L)'
;MRRIIVIGGLVAAVLVFGLSAQGNLILNGSFESGLTSWQSWGPGNMQSISGWGWEQDGSTMVRMWTDAGLYQDFSVNPGATYEISAYACHAEWDPILWGSTGRVGGVSLEWRDASDQLIGVAWQYSFGSGNQTAGEDLWYLAESGSQQAPDGAAVGRVIVNIWNDGTGSGSAFFDNVNVIPEPTAVALLGLGGLLFVFRRKARR
;
A
#
# COMPACT_ATOMS: atom_id res chain seq x y z
N MET A 1 32.22 -49.42 43.74
CA MET A 1 31.06 -48.52 43.58
C MET A 1 31.31 -47.62 42.37
N ARG A 2 30.55 -47.78 41.27
CA ARG A 2 30.73 -47.04 40.02
C ARG A 2 29.88 -45.76 40.07
N ARG A 3 30.50 -44.60 39.82
CA ARG A 3 29.82 -43.30 39.71
C ARG A 3 29.21 -43.17 38.31
N ILE A 4 27.88 -43.02 38.24
CA ILE A 4 27.13 -42.76 37.01
C ILE A 4 27.18 -41.25 36.76
N ILE A 5 27.74 -40.85 35.62
CA ILE A 5 27.74 -39.47 35.11
C ILE A 5 26.42 -39.27 34.36
N VAL A 6 25.57 -38.35 34.83
CA VAL A 6 24.36 -37.93 34.10
C VAL A 6 24.73 -36.75 33.21
N ILE A 7 24.77 -36.97 31.90
CA ILE A 7 24.92 -35.92 30.90
C ILE A 7 23.52 -35.31 30.68
N GLY A 8 23.31 -34.10 31.18
CA GLY A 8 22.10 -33.33 30.93
C GLY A 8 22.05 -32.87 29.47
N GLY A 9 21.16 -33.46 28.69
CA GLY A 9 20.83 -33.01 27.33
C GLY A 9 19.95 -31.77 27.40
N LEU A 10 20.49 -30.62 26.97
CA LEU A 10 19.74 -29.38 26.81
C LEU A 10 18.99 -29.45 25.47
N VAL A 11 17.68 -29.70 25.51
CA VAL A 11 16.80 -29.61 24.33
C VAL A 11 16.59 -28.12 24.04
N ALA A 12 17.23 -27.62 22.98
CA ALA A 12 16.92 -26.30 22.44
C ALA A 12 15.64 -26.39 21.60
N ALA A 13 14.53 -25.86 22.12
CA ALA A 13 13.33 -25.64 21.33
C ALA A 13 13.62 -24.53 20.30
N VAL A 14 13.81 -24.93 19.04
CA VAL A 14 13.86 -23.99 17.91
C VAL A 14 12.42 -23.58 17.62
N LEU A 15 12.03 -22.38 18.08
CA LEU A 15 10.78 -21.74 17.67
C LEU A 15 10.93 -21.32 16.21
N VAL A 16 10.39 -22.12 15.30
CA VAL A 16 10.20 -21.75 13.91
C VAL A 16 9.02 -20.77 13.86
N PHE A 17 9.30 -19.47 13.90
CA PHE A 17 8.29 -18.46 13.61
C PHE A 17 8.13 -18.41 12.09
N GLY A 18 6.98 -18.87 11.60
CA GLY A 18 6.65 -18.83 10.18
C GLY A 18 6.59 -17.38 9.70
N LEU A 19 7.40 -17.06 8.69
CA LEU A 19 7.23 -15.86 7.89
C LEU A 19 5.95 -16.07 7.07
N SER A 20 4.79 -15.69 7.60
CA SER A 20 3.59 -15.59 6.77
C SER A 20 3.76 -14.37 5.87
N ALA A 21 3.75 -14.56 4.55
CA ALA A 21 3.46 -13.46 3.64
C ALA A 21 2.11 -12.88 4.08
N GLN A 22 2.11 -11.63 4.55
CA GLN A 22 0.85 -10.98 4.90
C GLN A 22 0.12 -10.68 3.59
N GLY A 23 -1.15 -11.07 3.53
CA GLY A 23 -2.01 -10.81 2.37
C GLY A 23 -2.33 -9.32 2.24
N ASN A 24 -2.72 -8.91 1.03
CA ASN A 24 -3.23 -7.57 0.77
C ASN A 24 -4.43 -7.29 1.71
N LEU A 25 -4.39 -6.15 2.41
CA LEU A 25 -5.47 -5.72 3.30
C LEU A 25 -6.67 -5.12 2.55
N ILE A 26 -6.48 -4.77 1.28
CA ILE A 26 -7.52 -4.19 0.42
C ILE A 26 -8.33 -5.28 -0.25
N LEU A 27 -9.65 -5.14 -0.23
CA LEU A 27 -10.56 -6.04 -0.92
C LEU A 27 -10.82 -5.53 -2.34
N ASN A 28 -10.86 -6.41 -3.34
CA ASN A 28 -11.15 -6.04 -4.73
C ASN A 28 -10.23 -4.91 -5.24
N GLY A 29 -8.93 -5.00 -4.91
CA GLY A 29 -7.90 -4.06 -5.37
C GLY A 29 -7.70 -4.04 -6.88
N SER A 30 -8.04 -5.15 -7.56
CA SER A 30 -7.99 -5.33 -9.01
C SER A 30 -9.29 -4.94 -9.73
N PHE A 31 -10.31 -4.46 -9.01
CA PHE A 31 -11.61 -4.04 -9.57
C PHE A 31 -12.41 -5.10 -10.36
N GLU A 32 -12.01 -6.38 -10.37
CA GLU A 32 -12.74 -7.47 -11.07
C GLU A 32 -14.18 -7.69 -10.55
N SER A 33 -14.50 -7.17 -9.36
CA SER A 33 -15.87 -7.11 -8.82
C SER A 33 -16.49 -5.71 -8.93
N GLY A 34 -16.07 -4.93 -9.92
CA GLY A 34 -16.51 -3.54 -10.09
C GLY A 34 -16.00 -2.64 -8.96
N LEU A 35 -16.86 -1.72 -8.51
CA LEU A 35 -16.57 -0.83 -7.38
C LEU A 35 -16.98 -1.43 -6.02
N THR A 36 -17.28 -2.73 -5.96
CA THR A 36 -17.63 -3.42 -4.71
C THR A 36 -16.49 -3.27 -3.69
N SER A 37 -16.85 -3.06 -2.42
CA SER A 37 -15.95 -2.83 -1.27
C SER A 37 -15.26 -1.47 -1.21
N TRP A 38 -15.42 -0.62 -2.22
CA TRP A 38 -14.85 0.73 -2.22
C TRP A 38 -15.87 1.78 -1.76
N GLN A 39 -15.44 2.69 -0.89
CA GLN A 39 -16.15 3.94 -0.68
C GLN A 39 -15.78 4.94 -1.78
N SER A 40 -16.70 5.83 -2.16
CA SER A 40 -16.50 6.78 -3.26
C SER A 40 -16.94 8.20 -2.92
N TRP A 41 -16.32 9.17 -3.59
CA TRP A 41 -16.86 10.50 -3.78
C TRP A 41 -16.86 10.86 -5.26
N GLY A 42 -17.78 11.74 -5.67
CA GLY A 42 -18.00 12.04 -7.09
C GLY A 42 -18.35 10.80 -7.95
N PRO A 43 -19.25 9.90 -7.52
CA PRO A 43 -19.48 8.61 -8.21
C PRO A 43 -20.00 8.76 -9.66
N GLY A 44 -20.57 9.92 -10.02
CA GLY A 44 -20.95 10.22 -11.40
C GLY A 44 -19.76 10.51 -12.33
N ASN A 45 -18.55 10.63 -11.78
CA ASN A 45 -17.33 10.89 -12.54
C ASN A 45 -16.32 9.73 -12.49
N MET A 46 -16.80 8.51 -12.26
CA MET A 46 -15.98 7.30 -12.29
C MET A 46 -16.75 6.13 -12.86
N GLN A 47 -16.02 5.15 -13.38
CA GLN A 47 -16.59 3.92 -13.90
C GLN A 47 -15.58 2.78 -13.77
N SER A 48 -16.07 1.60 -13.36
CA SER A 48 -15.35 0.35 -13.59
C SER A 48 -15.52 -0.06 -15.05
N ILE A 49 -14.42 -0.18 -15.76
CA ILE A 49 -14.36 -0.46 -17.19
C ILE A 49 -13.80 -1.86 -17.38
N SER A 50 -14.44 -2.67 -18.22
CA SER A 50 -14.00 -4.03 -18.52
C SER A 50 -13.91 -4.32 -20.02
N GLY A 51 -12.92 -5.12 -20.43
CA GLY A 51 -12.78 -5.64 -21.78
C GLY A 51 -12.30 -4.63 -22.82
N TRP A 52 -11.58 -3.60 -22.41
CA TRP A 52 -10.97 -2.60 -23.29
C TRP A 52 -9.62 -3.05 -23.84
N GLY A 53 -9.00 -4.07 -23.24
CA GLY A 53 -7.73 -4.64 -23.68
C GLY A 53 -6.52 -3.79 -23.28
N TRP A 54 -6.70 -2.90 -22.30
CA TRP A 54 -5.69 -1.99 -21.77
C TRP A 54 -5.67 -1.98 -20.23
N GLU A 55 -6.37 -2.92 -19.61
CA GLU A 55 -6.30 -3.20 -18.17
C GLU A 55 -4.87 -3.61 -17.80
N GLN A 56 -4.45 -3.32 -16.56
CA GLN A 56 -3.09 -3.63 -16.14
C GLN A 56 -2.93 -5.13 -15.88
N ASP A 57 -3.96 -5.73 -15.29
CA ASP A 57 -4.12 -7.16 -15.12
C ASP A 57 -5.60 -7.54 -15.29
N GLY A 58 -5.89 -8.83 -15.42
CA GLY A 58 -7.27 -9.30 -15.46
C GLY A 58 -8.07 -8.74 -16.63
N SER A 59 -9.25 -8.20 -16.33
CA SER A 59 -10.22 -7.75 -17.32
C SER A 59 -10.91 -6.44 -16.97
N THR A 60 -10.67 -5.89 -15.77
CA THR A 60 -11.33 -4.68 -15.28
C THR A 60 -10.34 -3.70 -14.68
N MET A 61 -10.55 -2.41 -14.91
CA MET A 61 -9.86 -1.30 -14.24
C MET A 61 -10.87 -0.22 -13.83
N VAL A 62 -10.47 0.75 -13.02
CA VAL A 62 -11.29 1.94 -12.79
C VAL A 62 -10.78 3.12 -13.62
N ARG A 63 -11.70 3.85 -14.25
CA ARG A 63 -11.47 5.16 -14.86
C ARG A 63 -12.15 6.23 -14.01
N MET A 64 -11.48 7.35 -13.82
CA MET A 64 -12.01 8.52 -13.15
C MET A 64 -11.75 9.78 -13.98
N TRP A 65 -12.72 10.68 -13.99
CA TRP A 65 -12.63 12.00 -14.61
C TRP A 65 -13.11 13.06 -13.61
N THR A 66 -12.83 14.33 -13.88
CA THR A 66 -13.23 15.45 -13.00
C THR A 66 -12.66 15.33 -11.60
N ASP A 67 -13.46 15.56 -10.57
CA ASP A 67 -13.08 15.40 -9.17
C ASP A 67 -13.84 14.19 -8.65
N ALA A 68 -13.09 13.14 -8.34
CA ALA A 68 -13.61 11.84 -7.97
C ALA A 68 -12.51 10.98 -7.35
N GLY A 69 -12.92 10.03 -6.53
CA GLY A 69 -11.99 9.03 -6.03
C GLY A 69 -12.64 7.93 -5.22
N LEU A 70 -11.83 6.92 -4.98
CA LEU A 70 -12.16 5.73 -4.22
C LEU A 70 -11.20 5.61 -3.05
N TYR A 71 -11.73 5.13 -1.93
CA TYR A 71 -10.90 4.77 -0.80
C TYR A 71 -11.36 3.48 -0.15
N GLN A 72 -10.45 2.84 0.57
CA GLN A 72 -10.73 1.76 1.50
C GLN A 72 -9.95 1.99 2.79
N ASP A 73 -10.65 1.75 3.90
CA ASP A 73 -10.08 1.80 5.24
C ASP A 73 -9.62 0.41 5.64
N PHE A 74 -8.47 0.34 6.31
CA PHE A 74 -7.93 -0.86 6.92
C PHE A 74 -7.49 -0.59 8.36
N SER A 75 -7.58 -1.61 9.20
CA SER A 75 -7.14 -1.51 10.60
C SER A 75 -5.61 -1.44 10.68
N VAL A 76 -5.11 -0.54 11.52
CA VAL A 76 -3.66 -0.36 11.72
C VAL A 76 -3.25 -0.59 13.15
N ASN A 77 -2.02 -1.03 13.34
CA ASN A 77 -1.36 -1.05 14.63
C ASN A 77 -0.32 0.06 14.67
N PRO A 78 -0.38 1.00 15.65
CA PRO A 78 0.68 1.99 15.83
C PRO A 78 2.08 1.36 15.86
N GLY A 79 3.02 1.98 15.15
CA GLY A 79 4.41 1.53 15.02
C GLY A 79 4.65 0.42 14.00
N ALA A 80 3.60 -0.24 13.47
CA ALA A 80 3.74 -1.18 12.37
C ALA A 80 4.00 -0.43 11.04
N THR A 81 4.68 -1.09 10.11
CA THR A 81 4.97 -0.57 8.78
C THR A 81 4.10 -1.22 7.72
N TYR A 82 3.72 -0.42 6.73
CA TYR A 82 2.84 -0.79 5.63
C TYR A 82 3.43 -0.30 4.33
N GLU A 83 3.32 -1.11 3.28
CA GLU A 83 3.66 -0.73 1.92
C GLU A 83 2.38 -0.63 1.09
N ILE A 84 2.26 0.45 0.34
CA ILE A 84 1.12 0.72 -0.52
C ILE A 84 1.62 0.73 -1.95
N SER A 85 0.87 0.08 -2.82
CA SER A 85 1.09 0.20 -4.26
C SER A 85 -0.21 0.27 -5.03
N ALA A 86 -0.18 0.93 -6.18
CA ALA A 86 -1.26 0.89 -7.16
C ALA A 86 -0.66 1.12 -8.54
N TYR A 87 -1.25 0.48 -9.55
CA TYR A 87 -0.98 0.85 -10.93
C TYR A 87 -1.84 2.04 -11.32
N ALA A 88 -1.22 3.02 -11.95
CA ALA A 88 -1.86 4.24 -12.40
C ALA A 88 -1.44 4.57 -13.84
N CYS A 89 -2.38 5.03 -14.66
CA CYS A 89 -2.09 5.52 -15.99
C CYS A 89 -3.04 6.64 -16.42
N HIS A 90 -2.68 7.31 -17.52
CA HIS A 90 -3.60 8.15 -18.29
C HIS A 90 -3.39 7.88 -19.78
N ALA A 91 -4.46 8.05 -20.54
CA ALA A 91 -4.45 7.79 -21.96
C ALA A 91 -3.83 8.95 -22.77
N GLU A 92 -3.20 8.65 -23.90
CA GLU A 92 -2.81 9.67 -24.91
C GLU A 92 -4.04 10.40 -25.46
N TRP A 93 -5.14 9.66 -25.64
CA TRP A 93 -6.39 10.19 -26.21
C TRP A 93 -7.28 10.93 -25.20
N ASP A 94 -6.98 10.84 -23.90
CA ASP A 94 -7.64 11.62 -22.83
C ASP A 94 -6.62 11.95 -21.72
N PRO A 95 -5.59 12.77 -22.04
CA PRO A 95 -4.44 12.96 -21.18
C PRO A 95 -4.76 13.94 -20.04
N ILE A 96 -4.21 13.66 -18.86
CA ILE A 96 -4.23 14.58 -17.72
C ILE A 96 -3.17 15.66 -17.97
N LEU A 97 -3.55 16.89 -18.32
CA LEU A 97 -2.57 17.95 -18.65
C LEU A 97 -2.09 18.69 -17.39
N TRP A 98 -0.85 18.42 -16.96
CA TRP A 98 -0.23 19.04 -15.79
C TRP A 98 0.09 20.53 -16.02
N GLY A 99 -0.02 21.34 -14.96
CA GLY A 99 0.55 22.70 -14.91
C GLY A 99 -0.26 23.84 -15.55
N SER A 100 -1.22 23.58 -16.45
CA SER A 100 -2.06 24.64 -17.05
C SER A 100 -3.55 24.53 -16.72
N THR A 101 -3.99 23.38 -16.18
CA THR A 101 -5.43 23.12 -16.03
C THR A 101 -5.86 22.47 -14.72
N GLY A 102 -4.92 22.18 -13.82
CA GLY A 102 -5.26 21.82 -12.44
C GLY A 102 -5.73 20.39 -12.18
N ARG A 103 -5.57 19.50 -13.17
CA ARG A 103 -5.99 18.09 -13.05
C ARG A 103 -4.80 17.20 -12.73
N VAL A 104 -4.97 16.32 -11.73
CA VAL A 104 -3.91 15.44 -11.24
C VAL A 104 -4.50 14.10 -10.85
N GLY A 105 -3.98 13.00 -11.40
CA GLY A 105 -4.25 11.67 -10.86
C GLY A 105 -3.39 11.42 -9.62
N GLY A 106 -3.92 10.73 -8.62
CA GLY A 106 -3.28 10.56 -7.32
C GLY A 106 -3.48 9.18 -6.70
N VAL A 107 -2.47 8.74 -5.96
CA VAL A 107 -2.54 7.62 -5.02
C VAL A 107 -2.00 8.12 -3.69
N SER A 108 -2.68 7.85 -2.58
CA SER A 108 -2.19 8.30 -1.27
C SER A 108 -2.54 7.35 -0.14
N LEU A 109 -1.77 7.49 0.95
CA LEU A 109 -2.03 6.88 2.24
C LEU A 109 -2.27 7.97 3.29
N GLU A 110 -3.37 7.86 4.00
CA GLU A 110 -3.67 8.66 5.20
C GLU A 110 -3.67 7.81 6.46
N TRP A 111 -3.20 8.39 7.56
CA TRP A 111 -3.36 7.85 8.90
C TRP A 111 -4.45 8.60 9.65
N ARG A 112 -5.36 7.85 10.27
CA ARG A 112 -6.53 8.37 10.96
C ARG A 112 -6.63 7.77 12.36
N ASP A 113 -7.15 8.55 13.30
CA ASP A 113 -7.40 8.08 14.66
C ASP A 113 -8.69 7.25 14.76
N ALA A 114 -9.01 6.76 15.96
CA ALA A 114 -10.22 5.95 16.19
C ALA A 114 -11.53 6.73 16.02
N SER A 115 -11.46 8.07 15.89
CA SER A 115 -12.60 8.97 15.66
C SER A 115 -12.64 9.47 14.21
N ASP A 116 -11.93 8.79 13.29
CA ASP A 116 -11.79 9.15 11.86
C ASP A 116 -11.21 10.56 11.63
N GLN A 117 -10.44 11.10 12.60
CA GLN A 117 -9.71 12.33 12.41
C GLN A 117 -8.39 12.05 11.70
N LEU A 118 -8.08 12.85 10.67
CA LEU A 118 -6.81 12.79 9.97
C LEU A 118 -5.67 13.18 10.91
N ILE A 119 -4.74 12.24 11.12
CA ILE A 119 -3.51 12.46 11.88
C ILE A 119 -2.40 12.91 10.93
N GLY A 120 -2.36 12.37 9.70
CA GLY A 120 -1.39 12.79 8.70
C GLY A 120 -1.55 12.08 7.36
N VAL A 121 -1.03 12.73 6.31
CA VAL A 121 -0.84 12.12 4.99
C VAL A 121 0.56 11.52 4.97
N ALA A 122 0.65 10.20 4.99
CA ALA A 122 1.92 9.48 5.10
C ALA A 122 2.71 9.55 3.79
N TRP A 123 1.99 9.42 2.68
CA TRP A 123 2.56 9.36 1.36
C TRP A 123 1.53 9.76 0.31
N GLN A 124 2.02 10.38 -0.77
CA GLN A 124 1.22 10.76 -1.91
C GLN A 124 2.07 10.64 -3.19
N TYR A 125 1.49 10.03 -4.21
CA TYR A 125 1.98 10.00 -5.57
C TYR A 125 1.00 10.73 -6.47
N SER A 126 1.53 11.53 -7.40
CA SER A 126 0.76 12.36 -8.33
C SER A 126 1.28 12.18 -9.75
N PHE A 127 0.39 12.11 -10.75
CA PHE A 127 0.75 11.91 -12.16
C PHE A 127 -0.10 12.73 -13.15
N GLY A 128 0.44 12.91 -14.35
CA GLY A 128 -0.15 13.61 -15.50
C GLY A 128 0.90 14.04 -16.55
N SER A 129 0.46 14.39 -17.75
CA SER A 129 1.25 14.91 -18.87
C SER A 129 1.98 16.20 -18.47
N GLY A 130 3.30 16.10 -18.31
CA GLY A 130 4.18 17.15 -17.77
C GLY A 130 4.92 16.73 -16.49
N ASN A 131 4.44 15.68 -15.81
CA ASN A 131 5.26 14.92 -14.88
C ASN A 131 6.09 13.89 -15.68
N GLN A 132 7.40 14.12 -15.80
CA GLN A 132 8.32 13.35 -16.66
C GLN A 132 8.40 11.85 -16.35
N THR A 133 7.78 11.41 -15.26
CA THR A 133 7.74 10.01 -14.83
C THR A 133 6.56 9.23 -15.41
N ALA A 134 5.55 9.89 -15.97
CA ALA A 134 4.38 9.26 -16.59
C ALA A 134 4.26 9.65 -18.07
N GLY A 135 4.65 8.75 -18.96
CA GLY A 135 4.30 8.76 -20.37
C GLY A 135 2.83 8.34 -20.56
N GLU A 136 2.28 8.74 -21.69
CA GLU A 136 0.91 8.38 -22.06
C GLU A 136 0.80 6.89 -22.42
N ASP A 137 -0.38 6.31 -22.23
CA ASP A 137 -0.71 4.91 -22.56
C ASP A 137 0.10 3.82 -21.83
N LEU A 138 0.79 4.19 -20.74
CA LEU A 138 1.65 3.31 -19.96
C LEU A 138 1.20 3.22 -18.50
N TRP A 139 1.20 1.99 -17.97
CA TRP A 139 0.93 1.74 -16.56
C TRP A 139 2.18 1.97 -15.71
N TYR A 140 2.04 2.81 -14.69
CA TYR A 140 3.07 3.12 -13.71
C TYR A 140 2.73 2.52 -12.38
N LEU A 141 3.72 1.89 -11.75
CA LEU A 141 3.58 1.40 -10.39
C LEU A 141 3.91 2.54 -9.42
N ALA A 142 2.90 3.05 -8.74
CA ALA A 142 3.05 4.01 -7.66
C ALA A 142 3.31 3.23 -6.37
N GLU A 143 4.50 3.36 -5.78
CA GLU A 143 4.90 2.62 -4.57
C GLU A 143 5.33 3.57 -3.45
N SER A 144 4.84 3.33 -2.24
CA SER A 144 5.19 4.16 -1.09
C SER A 144 6.52 3.79 -0.45
N GLY A 145 7.01 2.57 -0.70
CA GLY A 145 7.94 1.90 0.22
C GLY A 145 7.34 1.77 1.63
N SER A 146 8.20 1.58 2.63
CA SER A 146 7.81 1.38 4.02
C SER A 146 7.23 2.64 4.67
N GLN A 147 5.96 2.60 5.07
CA GLN A 147 5.25 3.66 5.77
C GLN A 147 4.89 3.23 7.19
N GLN A 148 5.49 3.86 8.20
CA GLN A 148 5.20 3.54 9.60
C GLN A 148 3.94 4.27 10.09
N ALA A 149 3.01 3.52 10.68
CA ALA A 149 1.84 4.09 11.34
C ALA A 149 2.27 4.86 12.61
N PRO A 150 1.89 6.14 12.76
CA PRO A 150 2.27 6.95 13.92
C PRO A 150 1.49 6.53 15.17
N ASP A 151 1.95 6.99 16.32
CA ASP A 151 1.22 6.84 17.58
C ASP A 151 -0.20 7.45 17.47
N GLY A 152 -1.19 6.73 17.95
CA GLY A 152 -2.60 7.13 17.89
C GLY A 152 -3.32 6.76 16.58
N ALA A 153 -2.61 6.28 15.55
CA ALA A 153 -3.26 5.76 14.35
C ALA A 153 -4.07 4.49 14.66
N ALA A 154 -5.32 4.47 14.22
CA ALA A 154 -6.22 3.32 14.33
C ALA A 154 -6.72 2.84 12.96
N VAL A 155 -6.71 3.75 11.97
CA VAL A 155 -7.16 3.48 10.60
C VAL A 155 -6.11 3.98 9.60
N GLY A 156 -5.81 3.15 8.62
CA GLY A 156 -5.12 3.55 7.40
C GLY A 156 -6.13 3.65 6.28
N ARG A 157 -6.05 4.71 5.48
CA ARG A 157 -6.93 4.91 4.32
C ARG A 157 -6.07 4.97 3.06
N VAL A 158 -6.24 3.99 2.19
CA VAL A 158 -5.67 4.03 0.84
C VAL A 158 -6.66 4.74 -0.07
N ILE A 159 -6.13 5.61 -0.93
CA ILE A 159 -6.93 6.45 -1.81
C ILE A 159 -6.37 6.38 -3.22
N VAL A 160 -7.26 6.22 -4.20
CA VAL A 160 -6.98 6.48 -5.62
C VAL A 160 -7.96 7.54 -6.10
N ASN A 161 -7.46 8.59 -6.75
CA ASN A 161 -8.30 9.72 -7.10
C ASN A 161 -7.82 10.47 -8.35
N ILE A 162 -8.72 11.29 -8.87
CA ILE A 162 -8.37 12.41 -9.72
C ILE A 162 -8.83 13.68 -9.01
N TRP A 163 -7.90 14.60 -8.81
CA TRP A 163 -8.19 15.92 -8.27
C TRP A 163 -8.29 16.91 -9.42
N ASN A 164 -9.20 17.88 -9.28
CA ASN A 164 -9.39 18.94 -10.25
C ASN A 164 -9.56 20.29 -9.56
N ASP A 165 -8.55 21.15 -9.63
CA ASP A 165 -8.63 22.56 -9.18
C ASP A 165 -8.75 23.56 -10.34
N GLY A 166 -9.02 23.09 -11.55
CA GLY A 166 -9.12 23.96 -12.73
C GLY A 166 -10.05 23.45 -13.84
N THR A 167 -9.75 23.90 -15.06
CA THR A 167 -10.54 23.61 -16.28
C THR A 167 -9.98 22.42 -17.06
N GLY A 168 -9.25 21.53 -16.38
CA GLY A 168 -8.53 20.43 -17.01
C GLY A 168 -9.38 19.32 -17.54
N SER A 169 -8.87 18.69 -18.59
CA SER A 169 -9.39 17.47 -19.19
C SER A 169 -8.46 16.30 -18.87
N GLY A 170 -8.88 15.08 -19.20
CA GLY A 170 -8.10 13.87 -18.95
C GLY A 170 -8.75 12.92 -17.95
N SER A 171 -8.45 11.64 -18.10
CA SER A 171 -8.89 10.62 -17.15
C SER A 171 -7.71 9.96 -16.49
N ALA A 172 -7.88 9.64 -15.20
CA ALA A 172 -6.99 8.77 -14.45
C ALA A 172 -7.55 7.36 -14.50
N PHE A 173 -6.67 6.39 -14.69
CA PHE A 173 -7.02 4.98 -14.60
C PHE A 173 -6.20 4.34 -13.50
N PHE A 174 -6.81 3.42 -12.75
CA PHE A 174 -6.17 2.71 -11.67
C PHE A 174 -6.50 1.22 -11.72
N ASP A 175 -5.54 0.43 -11.27
CA ASP A 175 -5.67 -1.01 -11.15
C ASP A 175 -4.74 -1.54 -10.05
N ASN A 176 -5.04 -2.75 -9.55
CA ASN A 176 -4.22 -3.50 -8.62
C ASN A 176 -3.72 -2.70 -7.42
N VAL A 177 -4.66 -2.15 -6.65
CA VAL A 177 -4.37 -1.43 -5.40
C VAL A 177 -4.06 -2.43 -4.28
N ASN A 178 -2.90 -2.26 -3.66
CA ASN A 178 -2.41 -3.11 -2.59
C ASN A 178 -2.00 -2.31 -1.35
N VAL A 179 -2.28 -2.89 -0.19
CA VAL A 179 -1.70 -2.50 1.09
C VAL A 179 -1.18 -3.77 1.76
N ILE A 180 0.14 -3.85 1.91
CA ILE A 180 0.84 -5.01 2.46
C ILE A 180 1.52 -4.57 3.76
N PRO A 181 1.13 -5.10 4.92
CA PRO A 181 1.89 -4.86 6.14
C PRO A 181 3.24 -5.59 6.05
N GLU A 182 4.30 -4.93 6.50
CA GLU A 182 5.63 -5.53 6.48
C GLU A 182 5.79 -6.44 7.70
N PRO A 183 6.41 -7.64 7.53
CA PRO A 183 6.73 -8.50 8.65
C PRO A 183 7.64 -7.75 9.63
N THR A 184 7.35 -7.82 10.93
CA THR A 184 8.17 -7.21 12.00
C THR A 184 9.54 -7.90 12.19
N ALA A 185 10.06 -8.59 11.17
CA ALA A 185 11.25 -9.42 11.19
C ALA A 185 12.55 -8.65 11.55
N VAL A 186 12.57 -7.31 11.43
CA VAL A 186 13.70 -6.47 11.86
C VAL A 186 13.95 -6.60 13.38
N ALA A 187 12.92 -6.85 14.19
CA ALA A 187 13.07 -7.09 15.63
C ALA A 187 13.86 -8.39 15.95
N LEU A 188 13.82 -9.39 15.06
CA LEU A 188 14.46 -10.69 15.27
C LEU A 188 15.96 -10.69 14.98
N LEU A 189 16.44 -9.86 14.04
CA LEU A 189 17.88 -9.70 13.78
C LEU A 189 18.61 -9.09 14.99
N GLY A 190 17.97 -8.14 15.69
CA GLY A 190 18.49 -7.55 16.93
C GLY A 190 18.58 -8.55 18.08
N LEU A 191 17.55 -9.39 18.27
CA LEU A 191 17.53 -10.42 19.31
C LEU A 191 18.51 -11.58 19.02
N GLY A 192 18.65 -11.98 17.75
CA GLY A 192 19.63 -12.98 17.33
C GLY A 192 21.07 -12.53 17.60
N GLY A 193 21.38 -11.26 17.31
CA GLY A 193 22.70 -10.66 17.61
C GLY A 193 23.05 -10.66 19.10
N LEU A 194 22.09 -10.33 19.96
CA LEU A 194 22.27 -10.34 21.43
C LEU A 194 22.57 -11.75 21.96
N LEU A 195 21.88 -12.78 21.48
CA LEU A 195 22.12 -14.17 21.89
C LEU A 195 23.53 -14.67 21.51
N PHE A 196 24.11 -14.20 20.40
CA PHE A 196 25.50 -14.50 20.04
C PHE A 196 26.53 -13.76 20.91
N VAL A 197 26.25 -12.53 21.31
CA VAL A 197 27.13 -11.74 22.19
C VAL A 197 27.19 -12.34 23.61
N PHE A 198 26.06 -12.79 24.16
CA PHE A 198 26.02 -13.44 25.48
C PHE A 198 26.72 -14.80 25.50
N ARG A 199 26.70 -15.56 24.39
CA ARG A 199 27.45 -16.83 24.27
C ARG A 199 28.98 -16.64 24.28
N ARG A 200 29.49 -15.48 23.88
CA ARG A 200 30.93 -15.20 23.86
C ARG A 200 31.49 -14.83 25.24
N LYS A 201 30.67 -14.22 26.11
CA LYS A 201 31.08 -13.85 27.48
C LYS A 201 31.07 -15.02 28.47
N ALA A 202 30.20 -16.01 28.28
CA ALA A 202 30.11 -17.19 29.16
C ALA A 202 31.24 -18.23 28.97
N ARG A 203 32.18 -17.98 28.04
CA ARG A 203 33.32 -18.88 27.72
C ARG A 203 34.70 -18.30 28.11
N ARG A 204 34.74 -17.30 28.99
CA ARG A 204 35.99 -16.81 29.59
C ARG A 204 35.98 -17.02 31.10
#